data_AF-A0A6A6AFI7-F1
#
_entry.id   AF-A0A6A6AFI7-F1
#
_cell.length_a   1.000
_cell.length_b   1.000
_cell.length_c   1.000
_cell.angle_alpha   90.00
_cell.angle_beta   90.00
_cell.angle_gamma   90.00
#
_symmetry.space_group_name_H-M   'P 1'
#
loop_
_entity.id
_entity.type
_entity.pdbx_description
1 polymer ?
#
loop_
_entity_poly.entity_id
_entity_poly.type
_entity_poly.pdbx_seq_one_letter_code
_entity_poly.pdbx_strand_id
1 'polypeptide(L)'
;MEDVPDQKGINQWLHVDEFPEHLKKYWFQRFKIWENYDKGIWMTEDSWFGVTPEPIANKIAAHIAESAPKSATVIVDAFAGVGGNAIALARSGRWERVFAIEKDPKTMKCAKHNAEIYGVASKIFWLTGDCFEAIGRFAGQKNVVVFASPPWGGQSFMLMFRAYWY
;
A
#
# COMPACT_ATOMS: atom_id res chain seq x y z
N MET A 1 12.64 20.18 7.48
CA MET A 1 12.26 19.62 8.79
C MET A 1 11.92 18.18 8.48
N GLU A 2 12.73 17.22 8.91
CA GLU A 2 12.37 15.81 8.75
C GLU A 2 11.16 15.58 9.63
N ASP A 3 10.00 15.28 9.04
CA ASP A 3 8.87 14.80 9.81
C ASP A 3 9.29 13.47 10.42
N VAL A 4 9.39 13.44 11.74
CA VAL A 4 9.68 12.23 12.52
C VAL A 4 8.33 11.62 12.89
N PRO A 5 8.18 10.29 12.87
CA PRO A 5 7.00 9.64 13.41
C PRO A 5 6.69 10.13 14.84
N ASP A 6 5.66 10.94 14.99
CA ASP A 6 5.23 11.57 16.24
C ASP A 6 4.22 10.70 17.02
N GLN A 7 3.72 9.63 16.38
CA GLN A 7 2.61 8.83 16.86
C GLN A 7 3.03 7.39 17.13
N LYS A 8 2.70 6.89 18.32
CA LYS A 8 2.95 5.51 18.73
C LYS A 8 2.38 4.49 17.72
N GLY A 9 3.26 3.67 17.15
CA GLY A 9 2.93 2.61 16.18
C GLY A 9 3.20 2.98 14.72
N ILE A 10 3.66 4.20 14.43
CA ILE A 10 4.25 4.60 13.15
C ILE A 10 5.75 4.68 13.37
N ASN A 11 6.53 4.06 12.49
CA ASN A 11 7.97 3.98 12.66
C ASN A 11 8.70 4.19 11.33
N GLN A 12 9.90 4.76 11.43
CA GLN A 12 10.94 4.76 10.42
C GLN A 12 12.15 4.10 11.06
N TRP A 13 12.32 2.80 10.85
CA TRP A 13 13.46 2.09 11.40
C TRP A 13 14.71 2.33 10.54
N LEU A 14 15.77 2.86 11.15
CA LEU A 14 17.01 3.22 10.48
C LEU A 14 18.11 2.16 10.71
N HIS A 15 18.07 1.48 11.85
CA HIS A 15 19.02 0.45 12.21
C HIS A 15 18.34 -0.90 12.49
N VAL A 16 19.06 -1.99 12.21
CA VAL A 16 18.56 -3.37 12.42
C VAL A 16 18.27 -3.65 13.90
N ASP A 17 19.00 -3.01 14.81
CA ASP A 17 18.86 -3.18 16.26
C ASP A 17 17.59 -2.51 16.81
N GLU A 18 17.04 -1.54 16.08
CA GLU A 18 15.75 -0.90 16.38
C GLU A 18 14.57 -1.69 15.79
N PHE A 19 14.85 -2.58 14.83
CA PHE A 19 13.83 -3.32 14.09
C PHE A 19 13.26 -4.47 14.92
N PRO A 20 11.93 -4.64 15.02
CA PRO A 20 11.33 -5.69 15.84
C PRO A 20 11.85 -7.08 15.46
N GLU A 21 12.24 -7.88 16.45
CA GLU A 21 12.87 -9.21 16.26
C GLU A 21 12.06 -10.09 15.30
N HIS A 22 10.75 -10.13 15.50
CA HIS A 22 9.82 -10.95 14.72
C HIS A 22 9.65 -10.48 13.25
N LEU A 23 10.10 -9.26 12.93
CA LEU A 23 10.08 -8.70 11.59
C LEU A 23 11.45 -8.75 10.90
N LYS A 24 12.56 -9.05 11.59
CA LYS A 24 13.93 -8.96 11.03
C LYS A 24 14.13 -9.61 9.67
N LYS A 25 13.36 -10.65 9.33
CA LYS A 25 13.35 -11.26 7.98
C LYS A 25 13.02 -10.27 6.83
N TYR A 26 12.24 -9.23 7.12
CA TYR A 26 11.85 -8.17 6.19
C TYR A 26 12.91 -7.06 6.11
N TRP A 27 13.69 -6.83 7.16
CA TRP A 27 14.74 -5.81 7.20
C TRP A 27 15.72 -5.94 6.03
N PHE A 28 16.19 -7.16 5.78
CA PHE A 28 17.14 -7.45 4.69
C PHE A 28 16.50 -7.33 3.29
N GLN A 29 15.17 -7.27 3.22
CA GLN A 29 14.41 -7.12 1.97
C GLN A 29 13.77 -5.74 1.83
N ARG A 30 13.98 -4.81 2.79
CA ARG A 30 13.30 -3.52 2.82
C ARG A 30 13.45 -2.71 1.54
N PHE A 31 14.62 -2.75 0.90
CA PHE A 31 14.86 -2.08 -0.38
C PHE A 31 14.19 -2.75 -1.59
N LYS A 32 13.82 -4.03 -1.49
CA LYS A 32 12.96 -4.70 -2.49
C LYS A 32 11.49 -4.36 -2.26
N ILE A 33 11.12 -4.10 -1.01
CA ILE A 33 9.76 -3.70 -0.64
C ILE A 33 9.52 -2.24 -1.04
N TRP A 34 10.47 -1.36 -0.72
CA TRP A 34 10.48 0.06 -1.02
C TRP A 34 11.85 0.47 -1.57
N GLU A 35 11.94 0.86 -2.83
CA GLU A 35 13.20 1.32 -3.41
C GLU A 35 13.72 2.58 -2.71
N ASN A 36 12.80 3.46 -2.26
CA ASN A 36 13.11 4.70 -1.54
C ASN A 36 13.06 4.55 -0.01
N TYR A 37 13.30 3.34 0.54
CA TYR A 37 13.20 3.11 1.99
C TYR A 37 14.04 4.11 2.82
N ASP A 38 15.25 4.42 2.34
CA ASP A 38 16.21 5.35 2.95
C ASP A 38 15.79 6.83 2.86
N LYS A 39 14.77 7.17 2.08
CA LYS A 39 14.21 8.53 1.98
C LYS A 39 13.13 8.83 3.02
N GLY A 40 12.96 7.94 3.99
CA GLY A 40 12.10 8.16 5.15
C GLY A 40 10.76 7.47 5.11
N ILE A 41 10.68 6.28 4.52
CA ILE A 41 9.43 5.51 4.46
C ILE A 41 8.93 5.17 5.87
N TRP A 42 7.65 5.45 6.09
CA TRP A 42 6.93 5.16 7.33
C TRP A 42 6.15 3.86 7.20
N MET A 43 6.19 3.07 8.28
CA MET A 43 5.57 1.77 8.34
C MET A 43 4.94 1.54 9.72
N THR A 44 3.82 0.83 9.75
CA THR A 44 3.32 0.16 10.96
C THR A 44 3.90 -1.25 11.01
N GLU A 45 3.98 -1.87 12.20
CA GLU A 45 4.49 -3.25 12.33
C GLU A 45 3.69 -4.24 11.47
N ASP A 46 2.35 -4.17 11.54
CA ASP A 46 1.45 -5.07 10.80
C ASP A 46 1.59 -4.94 9.28
N SER A 47 1.96 -3.75 8.79
CA SER A 47 2.04 -3.49 7.36
C SER A 47 3.19 -4.22 6.69
N TRP A 48 4.23 -4.65 7.42
CA TRP A 48 5.32 -5.44 6.87
C TRP A 48 4.87 -6.82 6.37
N PHE A 49 3.77 -7.36 6.91
CA PHE A 49 3.26 -8.66 6.48
C PHE A 49 2.46 -8.59 5.18
N GLY A 50 1.85 -7.43 4.89
CA GLY A 50 0.89 -7.28 3.78
C GLY A 50 1.33 -6.33 2.67
N VAL A 51 2.37 -5.52 2.89
CA VAL A 51 2.85 -4.57 1.87
C VAL A 51 3.30 -5.33 0.62
N THR A 52 2.74 -4.94 -0.52
CA THR A 52 3.14 -5.49 -1.82
C THR A 52 4.51 -4.89 -2.19
N PRO A 53 5.55 -5.71 -2.44
CA PRO A 53 6.85 -5.19 -2.83
C PRO A 53 6.77 -4.34 -4.09
N GLU A 54 7.53 -3.25 -4.14
CA GLU A 54 7.46 -2.24 -5.22
C GLU A 54 7.54 -2.84 -6.65
N PRO A 55 8.45 -3.79 -6.97
CA PRO A 55 8.47 -4.40 -8.30
C PRO A 55 7.18 -5.15 -8.67
N ILE A 56 6.49 -5.71 -7.68
CA ILE A 56 5.22 -6.41 -7.88
C ILE A 56 4.07 -5.40 -8.04
N ALA A 57 4.04 -4.36 -7.20
CA ALA A 57 3.06 -3.28 -7.29
C ALA A 57 3.13 -2.58 -8.66
N ASN A 58 4.35 -2.31 -9.15
CA ASN A 58 4.58 -1.72 -10.48
C ASN A 58 4.07 -2.61 -11.62
N LYS A 59 4.28 -3.93 -11.55
CA LYS A 59 3.74 -4.89 -12.53
C LYS A 59 2.22 -4.94 -12.51
N ILE A 60 1.62 -4.96 -11.32
CA ILE A 60 0.16 -4.89 -11.16
C ILE A 60 -0.38 -3.62 -11.80
N ALA A 61 0.23 -2.47 -11.50
CA ALA A 61 -0.18 -1.18 -12.05
C ALA A 61 -0.11 -1.15 -13.59
N ALA A 62 0.97 -1.69 -14.19
CA ALA A 62 1.11 -1.80 -15.64
C ALA A 62 0.01 -2.69 -16.25
N HIS A 63 -0.19 -3.90 -15.71
CA HIS A 63 -1.22 -4.82 -16.21
C HIS A 63 -2.64 -4.23 -16.12
N ILE A 64 -2.98 -3.57 -15.02
CA ILE A 64 -4.30 -2.92 -14.90
C ILE A 64 -4.39 -1.76 -15.89
N ALA A 65 -3.34 -0.97 -16.08
CA ALA A 65 -3.34 0.14 -17.02
C ALA A 65 -3.57 -0.29 -18.47
N GLU A 66 -2.99 -1.42 -18.86
CA GLU A 66 -3.15 -2.03 -20.19
C GLU A 66 -4.53 -2.68 -20.38
N SER A 67 -5.05 -3.32 -19.34
CA SER A 67 -6.31 -4.10 -19.42
C SER A 67 -7.56 -3.25 -19.20
N ALA A 68 -7.46 -2.13 -18.48
CA ALA A 68 -8.60 -1.30 -18.14
C ALA A 68 -9.19 -0.58 -19.37
N PRO A 69 -10.52 -0.44 -19.47
CA PRO A 69 -11.17 0.34 -20.53
C PRO A 69 -10.56 1.75 -20.62
N LYS A 70 -10.29 2.23 -21.84
CA LYS A 70 -9.72 3.59 -22.05
C LYS A 70 -10.58 4.71 -21.46
N SER A 71 -11.89 4.50 -21.39
CA SER A 71 -12.85 5.43 -20.77
C SER A 71 -12.79 5.46 -19.24
N ALA A 72 -12.16 4.47 -18.59
CA ALA A 72 -11.92 4.50 -17.16
C ALA A 72 -10.73 5.41 -16.85
N THR A 73 -10.95 6.44 -16.05
CA THR A 73 -9.94 7.44 -15.68
C THR A 73 -9.65 7.46 -14.18
N VAL A 74 -10.48 6.78 -13.39
CA VAL A 74 -10.38 6.70 -11.94
C VAL A 74 -10.14 5.25 -11.53
N ILE A 75 -9.23 5.06 -10.56
CA ILE A 75 -9.05 3.77 -9.90
C ILE A 75 -9.23 3.90 -8.40
N VAL A 76 -9.86 2.89 -7.79
CA VAL A 76 -10.05 2.77 -6.35
C VAL A 76 -9.20 1.61 -5.85
N ASP A 77 -8.22 1.87 -4.99
CA ASP A 77 -7.55 0.87 -4.16
C ASP A 77 -8.38 0.68 -2.87
N ALA A 78 -9.02 -0.47 -2.75
CA ALA A 78 -9.93 -0.78 -1.65
C ALA A 78 -9.23 -1.09 -0.32
N PHE A 79 -7.92 -1.41 -0.35
CA PHE A 79 -7.15 -1.84 0.81
C PHE A 79 -5.72 -1.28 0.71
N ALA A 80 -5.62 0.05 0.84
CA ALA A 80 -4.41 0.77 0.50
C ALA A 80 -3.21 0.44 1.40
N GLY A 81 -3.44 0.04 2.66
CA GLY A 81 -2.37 -0.20 3.62
C GLY A 81 -1.44 1.01 3.73
N VAL A 82 -0.13 0.78 3.75
CA VAL A 82 0.92 1.81 3.71
C VAL A 82 1.15 2.43 2.32
N GLY A 83 0.26 2.17 1.37
CA GLY A 83 0.21 2.87 0.08
C GLY A 83 1.00 2.23 -1.06
N GLY A 84 1.55 1.02 -0.91
CA GLY A 84 2.39 0.40 -1.95
C GLY A 84 1.73 0.32 -3.33
N ASN A 85 0.51 -0.24 -3.40
CA ASN A 85 -0.25 -0.33 -4.66
C ASN A 85 -0.77 1.04 -5.11
N ALA A 86 -1.37 1.82 -4.22
CA ALA A 86 -1.84 3.18 -4.52
C ALA A 86 -0.75 4.09 -5.14
N ILE A 87 0.48 4.03 -4.62
CA ILE A 87 1.63 4.77 -5.14
C ILE A 87 2.00 4.26 -6.55
N ALA A 88 2.10 2.95 -6.75
CA ALA A 88 2.39 2.37 -8.07
C ALA A 88 1.32 2.74 -9.11
N LEU A 89 0.04 2.67 -8.72
CA LEU A 89 -1.08 3.11 -9.54
C LEU A 89 -0.94 4.58 -9.93
N ALA A 90 -0.65 5.48 -8.97
CA ALA A 90 -0.49 6.90 -9.26
C ALA A 90 0.73 7.20 -10.16
N ARG A 91 1.84 6.47 -9.96
CA ARG A 91 3.07 6.58 -10.77
C ARG A 91 2.92 6.06 -12.19
N SER A 92 1.97 5.15 -12.45
CA SER A 92 1.72 4.63 -13.80
C SER A 92 1.33 5.71 -14.82
N GLY A 93 0.84 6.87 -14.36
CA GLY A 93 0.39 7.96 -15.22
C GLY A 93 -0.93 7.68 -15.94
N ARG A 94 -1.51 6.48 -15.80
CA ARG A 94 -2.74 6.07 -16.48
C ARG A 94 -4.01 6.72 -15.92
N TRP A 95 -4.00 7.03 -14.63
CA TRP A 95 -5.20 7.47 -13.90
C TRP A 95 -5.15 8.97 -13.66
N GLU A 96 -6.29 9.63 -13.87
CA GLU A 96 -6.47 11.03 -13.48
C GLU A 96 -6.54 11.14 -11.96
N ARG A 97 -7.16 10.16 -11.30
CA ARG A 97 -7.31 10.11 -9.84
C ARG A 97 -7.20 8.68 -9.33
N VAL A 98 -6.50 8.51 -8.21
CA VAL A 98 -6.47 7.27 -7.44
C VAL A 98 -7.21 7.54 -6.13
N PHE A 99 -8.27 6.80 -5.84
CA PHE A 99 -8.88 6.80 -4.50
C PHE A 99 -8.29 5.64 -3.71
N ALA A 100 -7.82 5.89 -2.50
CA ALA A 100 -7.18 4.88 -1.68
C ALA A 100 -7.90 4.78 -0.34
N ILE A 101 -8.47 3.61 -0.06
CA ILE A 101 -9.25 3.33 1.15
C ILE A 101 -8.39 2.56 2.13
N GLU A 102 -8.30 3.05 3.36
CA GLU A 102 -7.64 2.34 4.46
C GLU A 102 -8.43 2.60 5.75
N LYS A 103 -8.66 1.55 6.52
CA LYS A 103 -9.48 1.59 7.74
C LYS A 103 -8.67 2.09 8.92
N ASP A 104 -7.42 1.67 9.06
CA ASP A 104 -6.56 2.06 10.17
C ASP A 104 -5.94 3.46 9.93
N PRO A 105 -6.26 4.47 10.76
CA PRO A 105 -5.78 5.84 10.55
C PRO A 105 -4.25 5.98 10.62
N LYS A 106 -3.56 5.11 11.37
CA LYS A 106 -2.10 5.16 11.49
C LYS A 106 -1.43 4.68 10.21
N THR A 107 -1.90 3.54 9.70
CA THR A 107 -1.48 2.97 8.43
C THR A 107 -1.78 3.94 7.27
N MET A 108 -2.94 4.60 7.30
CA MET A 108 -3.27 5.69 6.38
C MET A 108 -2.30 6.87 6.48
N LYS A 109 -1.87 7.27 7.69
CA LYS A 109 -0.89 8.35 7.88
C LYS A 109 0.46 7.97 7.26
N CYS A 110 0.92 6.73 7.45
CA CYS A 110 2.11 6.20 6.74
C CYS A 110 1.94 6.29 5.23
N ALA A 111 0.78 5.88 4.70
CA ALA A 111 0.53 5.86 3.26
C ALA A 111 0.60 7.26 2.62
N LYS A 112 0.03 8.26 3.30
CA LYS A 112 0.10 9.67 2.88
C LYS A 112 1.54 10.17 2.81
N HIS A 113 2.30 9.99 3.89
CA HIS A 113 3.71 10.36 3.97
C HIS A 113 4.55 9.65 2.89
N ASN A 114 4.37 8.35 2.71
CA ASN A 114 5.06 7.58 1.68
C ASN A 114 4.74 8.11 0.28
N ALA A 115 3.49 8.50 0.01
CA ALA A 115 3.12 9.08 -1.29
C ALA A 115 3.78 10.45 -1.55
N GLU A 116 4.10 11.22 -0.51
CA GLU A 116 4.86 12.47 -0.62
C GLU A 116 6.32 12.19 -1.01
N ILE A 117 6.96 11.18 -0.40
CA ILE A 117 8.31 10.73 -0.77
C ILE A 117 8.39 10.32 -2.24
N TYR A 118 7.36 9.65 -2.75
CA TYR A 118 7.27 9.26 -4.16
C TYR A 118 6.76 10.37 -5.09
N GLY A 119 6.43 11.55 -4.57
CA GLY A 119 6.01 12.72 -5.36
C GLY A 119 4.63 12.57 -6.04
N VAL A 120 3.77 11.67 -5.53
CA VAL A 120 2.46 11.38 -6.13
C VAL A 120 1.27 11.69 -5.21
N ALA A 121 1.51 12.29 -4.05
CA ALA A 121 0.47 12.62 -3.07
C ALA A 121 -0.71 13.41 -3.67
N SER A 122 -0.44 14.33 -4.61
CA SER A 122 -1.49 15.14 -5.27
C SER A 122 -2.43 14.35 -6.18
N LYS A 123 -2.08 13.12 -6.57
CA LYS A 123 -2.91 12.23 -7.39
C LYS A 123 -3.78 11.27 -6.57
N ILE A 124 -3.51 11.14 -5.27
CA ILE A 124 -4.15 10.15 -4.41
C ILE A 124 -5.13 10.83 -3.45
N PHE A 125 -6.38 10.38 -3.50
CA PHE A 125 -7.48 10.85 -2.67
C PHE A 125 -7.79 9.79 -1.61
N TRP A 126 -7.47 10.12 -0.36
CA TRP A 126 -7.52 9.18 0.74
C TRP A 126 -8.89 9.14 1.40
N LEU A 127 -9.45 7.94 1.58
CA LEU A 127 -10.71 7.69 2.26
C LEU A 127 -10.46 6.82 3.49
N THR A 128 -10.49 7.40 4.68
CA THR A 128 -10.35 6.62 5.92
C THR A 128 -11.70 6.00 6.28
N GLY A 129 -11.76 4.67 6.38
CA GLY A 129 -12.99 3.98 6.75
C GLY A 129 -13.08 2.54 6.22
N ASP A 130 -14.26 1.96 6.38
CA ASP A 130 -14.54 0.61 5.90
C ASP A 130 -14.71 0.59 4.37
N CYS A 131 -14.05 -0.34 3.70
CA CYS A 131 -14.04 -0.40 2.24
C CYS A 131 -15.40 -0.80 1.66
N PHE A 132 -16.19 -1.63 2.35
CA PHE A 132 -17.51 -2.02 1.87
C PHE A 132 -18.46 -0.81 1.82
N GLU A 133 -18.35 0.10 2.79
CA GLU A 133 -19.10 1.35 2.78
C GLU A 133 -18.56 2.35 1.75
N ALA A 134 -17.23 2.51 1.68
CA ALA A 134 -16.60 3.50 0.83
C ALA A 134 -16.73 3.17 -0.68
N ILE A 135 -16.64 1.89 -1.07
CA ILE A 135 -16.82 1.46 -2.46
C ILE A 135 -18.23 1.79 -2.98
N GLY A 136 -19.24 1.77 -2.10
CA GLY A 136 -20.61 2.16 -2.44
C GLY A 136 -20.72 3.58 -3.03
N ARG A 137 -19.80 4.49 -2.69
CA ARG A 137 -19.75 5.86 -3.24
C ARG A 137 -19.41 5.90 -4.74
N PHE A 138 -18.84 4.82 -5.28
CA PHE A 138 -18.45 4.70 -6.67
C PHE A 138 -19.46 3.86 -7.50
N ALA A 139 -20.52 3.36 -6.87
CA ALA A 139 -21.52 2.54 -7.54
C ALA A 139 -22.16 3.29 -8.73
N GLY A 140 -22.31 2.59 -9.86
CA GLY A 140 -22.90 3.13 -11.10
C GLY A 140 -21.96 4.02 -11.93
N GLN A 141 -20.75 4.34 -11.45
CA GLN A 141 -19.77 5.10 -12.22
C GLN A 141 -19.08 4.21 -13.26
N LYS A 142 -19.23 4.55 -14.55
CA LYS A 142 -18.69 3.76 -15.67
C LYS A 142 -17.20 4.01 -15.94
N ASN A 143 -16.62 5.05 -15.34
CA ASN A 143 -15.22 5.44 -15.53
C ASN A 143 -14.31 5.01 -14.36
N VAL A 144 -14.77 4.09 -13.51
CA VAL A 144 -14.06 3.64 -12.31
C VAL A 144 -13.64 2.18 -12.45
N VAL A 145 -12.39 1.89 -12.07
CA VAL A 145 -11.88 0.54 -11.83
C VAL A 145 -11.66 0.35 -10.33
N VAL A 146 -11.99 -0.81 -9.79
CA VAL A 146 -11.71 -1.17 -8.40
C VAL A 146 -10.62 -2.23 -8.36
N PHE A 147 -9.55 -1.93 -7.64
CA PHE A 147 -8.49 -2.84 -7.26
C PHE A 147 -8.64 -3.20 -5.78
N ALA A 148 -8.49 -4.49 -5.46
CA ALA A 148 -8.62 -4.97 -4.10
C ALA A 148 -7.51 -5.98 -3.78
N SER A 149 -6.66 -5.62 -2.81
CA SER A 149 -5.68 -6.50 -2.18
C SER A 149 -5.99 -6.64 -0.68
N PRO A 150 -7.07 -7.36 -0.30
CA PRO A 150 -7.47 -7.50 1.10
C PRO A 150 -6.36 -8.16 1.95
N PRO A 151 -6.42 -8.01 3.28
CA PRO A 151 -5.57 -8.78 4.17
C PRO A 151 -5.90 -10.27 4.07
N TRP A 152 -5.01 -11.06 3.48
CA TRP A 152 -5.21 -12.50 3.22
C TRP A 152 -4.96 -13.43 4.43
N GLY A 153 -5.03 -12.90 5.66
CA GLY A 153 -4.93 -13.70 6.89
C GLY A 153 -3.52 -13.96 7.44
N GLY A 154 -2.48 -13.25 6.97
CA GLY A 154 -1.16 -13.21 7.63
C GLY A 154 -0.55 -14.59 7.97
N GLN A 155 0.11 -14.71 9.13
CA GLN A 155 0.88 -15.89 9.56
C GLN A 155 0.12 -17.24 9.45
N SER A 156 -1.21 -17.22 9.50
CA SER A 156 -2.08 -18.40 9.33
C SER A 156 -1.96 -19.02 7.93
N PHE A 157 -1.69 -18.22 6.90
CA PHE A 157 -1.48 -18.69 5.53
C PHE A 157 -0.11 -19.39 5.37
N MET A 158 0.90 -18.95 6.12
CA MET A 158 2.25 -19.55 6.10
C MET A 158 2.30 -20.91 6.82
N LEU A 159 1.41 -21.16 7.79
CA LEU A 159 1.20 -22.49 8.38
C LEU A 159 0.46 -23.44 7.44
N MET A 160 -0.47 -22.92 6.61
CA MET A 160 -1.24 -23.74 5.67
C MET A 160 -0.39 -24.26 4.48
N PHE A 161 0.63 -23.52 4.06
CA PHE A 161 1.57 -23.99 3.02
C PHE A 161 2.58 -25.06 3.49
N ARG A 162 2.78 -25.23 4.80
CA ARG A 162 3.64 -26.29 5.35
C ARG A 162 2.92 -27.64 5.52
N ALA A 163 1.59 -27.67 5.47
CA ALA A 163 0.80 -28.86 5.78
C ALA A 163 0.37 -29.69 4.55
N TYR A 164 0.58 -29.21 3.32
CA TYR A 164 0.06 -29.85 2.09
C TYR A 164 1.13 -30.34 1.10
N TRP A 165 2.37 -30.51 1.55
CA TRP A 165 3.39 -31.24 0.78
C TRP A 165 4.18 -32.18 1.70
N TYR A 166 3.61 -33.38 1.90
CA TYR A 166 4.30 -34.67 2.03
C TYR A 166 3.48 -35.72 1.30
#